data_AF-A0A356W873-F1
#
_entry.id   AF-A0A356W873-F1
#
_cell.length_a   1.000
_cell.length_b   1.000
_cell.length_c   1.000
_cell.angle_alpha   90.00
_cell.angle_beta   90.00
_cell.angle_gamma   90.00
#
_symmetry.space_group_name_H-M   'P 1'
#
loop_
_entity.id
_entity.type
_entity.pdbx_description
1 polymer ?
#
loop_
_entity_poly.entity_id
_entity_poly.type
_entity_poly.pdbx_seq_one_letter_code
_entity_poly.pdbx_strand_id
1 'polypeptide(L)' 'THIVGIDLVRTGPNEFFVLEDNARTPSGVSYMLENRETMLKMFPELFAQVPVQRVSGYPMALRRSLERSAPQSSADRPT' A
#
# COMPACT_ATOMS: atom_id res chain seq x y z
N THR A 1 10.92 5.11 11.20
CA THR A 1 9.59 4.95 10.57
C THR A 1 9.64 3.88 9.51
N HIS A 2 8.73 2.90 9.57
CA HIS A 2 8.72 1.73 8.67
C HIS A 2 7.70 1.84 7.53
N ILE A 3 6.79 2.80 7.62
CA ILE A 3 5.73 3.09 6.66
C ILE A 3 5.61 4.61 6.55
N VAL A 4 5.59 5.14 5.33
CA VAL A 4 5.34 6.56 5.05
C VAL A 4 4.26 6.65 3.98
N GLY A 5 3.24 7.47 4.21
CA GLY A 5 2.31 7.87 3.15
C GLY A 5 2.81 9.14 2.48
N ILE A 6 2.79 9.21 1.15
CA ILE A 6 3.21 10.38 0.39
C ILE A 6 2.01 10.82 -0.44
N ASP A 7 1.50 12.01 -0.15
CA ASP A 7 0.34 12.55 -0.85
C ASP A 7 0.81 13.25 -2.12
N LEU A 8 0.37 12.72 -3.27
CA LEU A 8 0.81 13.18 -4.59
C LEU A 8 -0.35 13.80 -5.36
N VAL A 9 -0.05 14.89 -6.06
CA VAL A 9 -0.91 15.44 -7.12
C VAL A 9 -0.15 15.49 -8.44
N ARG A 10 -0.87 15.29 -9.54
CA ARG A 10 -0.34 15.39 -10.91
C ARG A 10 -0.99 16.58 -11.60
N THR A 11 -0.21 17.59 -11.96
CA THR A 11 -0.68 18.84 -12.60
C THR A 11 -0.47 18.86 -14.12
N GLY A 12 0.29 17.90 -14.65
CA GLY A 12 0.54 17.73 -16.08
C GLY A 12 1.02 16.31 -16.45
N PRO A 13 1.23 16.00 -17.74
CA PRO A 13 1.59 14.65 -18.18
C PRO A 13 2.81 14.05 -17.49
N ASN A 14 3.80 14.84 -17.10
CA ASN A 14 4.99 14.33 -16.41
C ASN A 14 5.30 15.13 -15.14
N GLU A 15 4.29 15.78 -14.57
CA GLU A 15 4.48 16.72 -13.48
C GLU A 15 3.73 16.22 -12.24
N PHE A 16 4.50 15.84 -11.21
CA PHE A 16 4.00 15.37 -9.92
C PHE A 16 4.58 16.23 -8.80
N PHE A 17 3.75 16.55 -7.82
CA PHE A 17 4.14 17.28 -6.62
C PHE A 17 3.75 16.50 -5.36
N VAL A 18 4.62 16.54 -4.36
CA VAL A 18 4.33 16.08 -3.00
C VAL A 18 3.62 17.20 -2.26
N LEU A 19 2.43 16.91 -1.73
CA LEU A 19 1.70 17.84 -0.87
C LEU A 19 2.06 17.67 0.60
N GLU A 20 2.15 16.42 1.05
CA GLU A 20 2.37 16.09 2.46
C GLU A 20 3.10 14.74 2.64
N ASP A 21 3.95 14.68 3.67
CA ASP A 21 4.61 13.47 4.14
C ASP A 21 3.96 12.95 5.44
N ASN A 22 3.30 11.79 5.36
CA ASN A 22 2.65 11.13 6.47
C ASN A 22 3.60 10.11 7.14
N ALA A 23 4.55 10.59 7.96
CA ALA A 23 5.64 9.78 8.52
C ALA A 23 5.42 9.22 9.96
N ARG A 24 4.25 9.50 10.57
CA ARG A 24 3.91 9.04 11.93
C ARG A 24 3.07 7.76 11.89
N THR A 25 1.77 7.91 11.68
CA THR A 25 0.80 6.80 11.64
C THR A 25 -0.03 6.91 10.36
N PRO A 26 0.57 6.61 9.18
CA PRO A 26 -0.17 6.69 7.92
C PRO A 26 -1.32 5.68 7.89
N SER A 27 -2.46 6.09 7.36
CA SER A 27 -3.68 5.27 7.22
C SER A 27 -4.06 5.12 5.74
N GLY A 28 -5.23 4.53 5.44
CA GLY A 28 -5.77 4.50 4.07
C GLY A 28 -5.57 3.19 3.28
N VAL A 29 -4.64 2.33 3.70
CA VAL A 29 -4.36 1.04 3.02
C VAL A 29 -5.61 0.14 2.93
N SER A 30 -6.44 0.12 3.97
CA SER A 30 -7.68 -0.67 3.97
C SER A 30 -8.61 -0.26 2.83
N TYR A 31 -8.78 1.04 2.59
CA TYR A 31 -9.56 1.54 1.46
C TYR A 31 -8.97 1.11 0.11
N MET A 32 -7.64 1.16 -0.06
CA MET A 32 -7.00 0.68 -1.29
C MET A 32 -7.32 -0.80 -1.57
N LEU A 33 -7.26 -1.65 -0.54
CA LEU A 33 -7.55 -3.08 -0.67
C LEU A 33 -9.03 -3.33 -0.96
N GLU A 34 -9.94 -2.72 -0.19
CA GLU A 34 -11.39 -2.90 -0.36
C GLU A 34 -11.91 -2.33 -1.67
N ASN A 35 -11.40 -1.17 -2.11
CA ASN A 35 -11.77 -0.61 -3.40
C ASN A 35 -11.36 -1.55 -4.53
N ARG A 36 -10.19 -2.20 -4.43
CA ARG A 36 -9.77 -3.19 -5.44
C ARG A 36 -10.69 -4.40 -5.47
N GLU A 37 -10.96 -5.00 -4.31
CA GLU A 37 -11.80 -6.19 -4.22
C GLU A 37 -13.23 -5.91 -4.69
N THR A 38 -13.78 -4.74 -4.32
CA THR A 38 -15.09 -4.28 -4.78
C THR A 38 -15.13 -4.12 -6.30
N MET A 39 -14.13 -3.46 -6.90
CA MET A 39 -14.08 -3.25 -8.35
C MET A 39 -13.92 -4.57 -9.13
N LEU A 40 -13.16 -5.53 -8.60
CA LEU A 40 -13.03 -6.86 -9.20
C LEU A 40 -14.35 -7.64 -9.21
N LYS A 41 -15.18 -7.46 -8.17
CA LYS A 41 -16.51 -8.09 -8.07
C LYS A 41 -17.54 -7.41 -8.97
N MET A 42 -17.51 -6.07 -9.03
CA MET A 42 -18.50 -5.29 -9.79
C MET A 42 -18.23 -5.28 -11.30
N PHE A 43 -16.96 -5.26 -11.72
CA PHE A 43 -16.56 -5.09 -13.12
C PHE A 43 -15.45 -6.07 -13.53
N PRO A 44 -15.64 -7.40 -13.39
CA PRO A 44 -14.59 -8.39 -13.69
C PRO A 44 -14.06 -8.30 -15.13
N GLU A 45 -14.91 -7.94 -16.10
CA GLU A 45 -14.57 -7.78 -17.50
C GLU A 45 -13.59 -6.63 -17.78
N LEU A 46 -13.62 -5.57 -16.97
CA LEU A 46 -12.67 -4.46 -17.08
C LEU A 46 -11.25 -4.94 -16.75
N PHE A 47 -11.12 -5.80 -15.73
CA PHE A 47 -9.84 -6.37 -15.31
C PHE A 47 -9.33 -7.48 -16.23
N ALA A 48 -10.20 -8.05 -17.08
CA ALA A 48 -9.78 -8.95 -18.15
C ALA A 48 -9.19 -8.19 -19.35
N GLN A 49 -9.63 -6.94 -19.57
CA GLN A 49 -9.19 -6.10 -20.69
C GLN A 49 -7.95 -5.26 -20.35
N VAL A 50 -7.79 -4.88 -19.08
CA VAL A 50 -6.69 -4.03 -18.62
C VAL A 50 -5.80 -4.83 -17.66
N PRO A 51 -4.46 -4.87 -17.88
CA PRO A 51 -3.54 -5.63 -17.03
C PRO A 51 -3.25 -4.88 -15.71
N VAL A 52 -4.25 -4.79 -14.84
CA VAL A 52 -4.13 -4.07 -13.56
C VAL A 52 -3.30 -4.88 -12.56
N GLN A 53 -2.23 -4.28 -12.04
CA GLN A 53 -1.34 -4.86 -11.02
C GLN A 53 -2.08 -5.17 -9.71
N ARG A 54 -1.84 -6.36 -9.12
CA ARG A 54 -2.45 -6.78 -7.84
C ARG A 54 -1.87 -6.00 -6.65
N VAL A 55 -2.72 -5.69 -5.68
CA VAL A 55 -2.33 -4.98 -4.43
C VAL A 55 -2.53 -5.82 -3.16
N SER A 56 -3.17 -6.99 -3.25
CA SER A 56 -3.48 -7.86 -2.11
C SER A 56 -2.26 -8.40 -1.35
N GLY A 57 -1.06 -8.33 -1.95
CA GLY A 57 0.19 -8.71 -1.28
C GLY A 57 0.68 -7.71 -0.23
N TYR A 58 0.07 -6.53 -0.12
CA TYR A 58 0.51 -5.46 0.77
C TYR A 58 0.63 -5.90 2.25
N PRO A 59 -0.38 -6.54 2.90
CA PRO A 59 -0.27 -6.90 4.31
C PRO A 59 0.91 -7.83 4.62
N MET A 60 1.19 -8.80 3.74
CA MET A 60 2.34 -9.67 3.89
C MET A 60 3.67 -8.92 3.71
N ALA A 61 3.73 -7.98 2.75
CA ALA A 61 4.91 -7.15 2.52
C ALA A 61 5.18 -6.24 3.73
N LEU A 62 4.12 -5.66 4.30
CA LEU A 62 4.21 -4.86 5.52
C LEU A 62 4.71 -5.71 6.70
N ARG A 63 4.10 -6.87 6.95
CA ARG A 63 4.52 -7.79 8.01
C ARG A 63 6.01 -8.13 7.90
N ARG A 64 6.48 -8.51 6.71
CA ARG A 64 7.90 -8.79 6.46
C ARG A 64 8.81 -7.57 6.73
N SER A 65 8.36 -6.37 6.40
CA SER A 65 9.14 -5.15 6.63
C SER A 65 9.26 -4.84 8.12
N LEU A 66 8.18 -5.08 8.89
CA LEU A 66 8.19 -4.96 10.34
C LEU A 66 9.04 -6.06 11.00
N GLU A 67 8.94 -7.32 10.56
CA GLU A 67 9.77 -8.43 11.04
C GLU A 67 11.27 -8.12 10.88
N ARG A 68 11.68 -7.53 9.75
CA ARG A 68 13.08 -7.13 9.51
C ARG A 68 13.56 -5.98 10.39
N SER A 69 12.63 -5.26 11.00
CA SER A 69 12.93 -4.14 11.88
C SER A 69 13.10 -4.57 13.34
N ALA A 70 12.88 -5.85 13.64
CA ALA A 70 13.07 -6.40 14.97
C ALA A 70 14.55 -6.32 15.41
N PRO A 71 14.83 -5.85 16.64
CA PRO A 71 16.16 -5.93 17.23
C PRO A 71 16.70 -7.36 17.28
N GLN A 72 18.04 -7.52 17.21
CA GLN A 72 18.67 -8.85 17.29
C GLN A 72 18.39 -9.58 18.62
N SER A 73 18.09 -8.84 19.69
CA SER A 73 17.75 -9.38 21.01
C SER A 73 16.31 -9.89 21.11
N SER A 74 15.49 -9.71 20.08
CA SER A 74 14.11 -10.19 20.05
C SER A 74 14.11 -11.70 19.80
N ALA A 75 13.96 -12.48 20.87
CA ALA A 75 13.95 -13.94 20.82
C ALA A 75 12.66 -14.54 20.22
N ASP A 76 11.56 -13.78 20.27
CA ASP A 76 10.25 -14.25 19.83
C ASP A 76 9.90 -13.79 18.42
N ARG A 77 9.20 -14.66 17.69
CA ARG A 77 8.66 -14.33 16.38
C ARG A 77 7.46 -13.38 16.55
N PRO A 78 7.46 -12.19 15.92
CA PRO A 78 6.30 -11.29 15.97
C PRO A 78 5.05 -12.00 15.44
N THR A 79 3.98 -12.01 16.24
CA THR A 79 2.66 -12.54 15.88
C THR A 79 1.91 -11.59 14.95
#